data_AF-A0A8C6NSW8-F1
#
_entry.id   AF-A0A8C6NSW8-F1
#
_cell.length_a   1.000
_cell.length_b   1.000
_cell.length_c   1.000
_cell.angle_alpha   90.00
_cell.angle_beta   90.00
_cell.angle_gamma   90.00
#
_symmetry.space_group_name_H-M   'P 1'
#
loop_
_entity.id
_entity.type
_entity.pdbx_description
1 polymer ?
#
loop_
_entity_poly.entity_id
_entity_poly.type
_entity_poly.pdbx_seq_one_letter_code
_entity_poly.pdbx_strand_id
1 'polypeptide(L)'
;MKRLFLLVVCLLLQQRQTRSDEGTSCKPVTASFCQGLGYTSSPFPNGAQGFSLRQIGLMVETACSPHIATLMCRVVVPECGSENESRKKPCRALCEEVKRDCDSTLRAKWLFWPMRLRCDALPESNCVQGQVIPVTQASPVTCQPITVPLCNDLPYTETILPNTLGHSTQQQAGTEMQKFAPLVRVGCSPHLKRFLCSVYTPKCVSGRPQPPCRTLCEQARSGCASVMSSYGVQWPETVRCEAFTTESCEQIVPQQVQMRINERTTCKPIAASFCQGLGYTSSPHPSGAQGFTLQPIGQIVETACSPNVATLMCRVAVPECSSGDDSRVKPCRSLCEKVKRECESTLRAKRLSWPSKLQCESLPESNCVQVSIDVKLISEEFLVFAFTF
;
A
#
# COMPACT_ATOMS: atom_id res chain seq x y z
N MET A 1 -65.45 -25.56 38.24
CA MET A 1 -64.69 -24.37 38.67
C MET A 1 -63.17 -24.56 38.66
N LYS A 2 -62.59 -25.65 39.18
CA LYS A 2 -61.11 -25.87 39.18
C LYS A 2 -60.44 -25.93 37.79
N ARG A 3 -61.09 -26.54 36.78
CA ARG A 3 -60.53 -26.62 35.40
C ARG A 3 -60.54 -25.28 34.64
N LEU A 4 -61.54 -24.42 34.91
CA LEU A 4 -61.62 -23.08 34.33
C LEU A 4 -60.57 -22.14 34.95
N PHE A 5 -60.29 -22.31 36.25
CA PHE A 5 -59.25 -21.58 36.97
C PHE A 5 -57.85 -21.93 36.45
N LEU A 6 -57.57 -23.21 36.14
CA LEU A 6 -56.30 -23.65 35.54
C LEU A 6 -56.09 -23.12 34.11
N LEU A 7 -57.14 -23.00 33.31
CA LEU A 7 -57.06 -22.42 31.96
C LEU A 7 -56.83 -20.90 32.00
N VAL A 8 -57.49 -20.19 32.92
CA VAL A 8 -57.29 -18.75 33.12
C VAL A 8 -55.90 -18.46 33.70
N VAL A 9 -55.40 -19.30 34.61
CA VAL A 9 -54.03 -19.20 35.13
C VAL A 9 -52.99 -19.54 34.05
N CYS A 10 -53.22 -20.52 33.17
CA CYS A 10 -52.34 -20.76 32.02
C CYS A 10 -52.36 -19.62 31.00
N LEU A 11 -53.52 -19.00 30.72
CA LEU A 11 -53.62 -17.84 29.82
C LEU A 11 -52.98 -16.59 30.42
N LEU A 12 -53.10 -16.38 31.74
CA LEU A 12 -52.41 -15.29 32.46
C LEU A 12 -50.91 -15.54 32.63
N LEU A 13 -50.47 -16.80 32.73
CA LEU A 13 -49.04 -17.18 32.70
C LEU A 13 -48.44 -17.07 31.30
N GLN A 14 -49.21 -17.36 30.23
CA GLN A 14 -48.80 -17.14 28.85
C GLN A 14 -48.75 -15.66 28.46
N GLN A 15 -49.62 -14.80 29.02
CA GLN A 15 -49.49 -13.35 28.89
C GLN A 15 -48.33 -12.76 29.72
N ARG A 16 -47.84 -13.47 30.73
CA ARG A 16 -46.66 -13.05 31.51
C ARG A 16 -45.33 -13.47 30.88
N GLN A 17 -45.35 -14.31 29.83
CA GLN A 17 -44.17 -14.71 29.05
C GLN A 17 -44.07 -14.04 27.67
N THR A 18 -44.92 -13.06 27.38
CA THR A 18 -44.85 -12.21 26.18
C THR A 18 -44.97 -10.73 26.52
N ARG A 19 -44.45 -10.33 27.69
CA ARG A 19 -44.09 -8.94 27.96
C ARG A 19 -42.58 -8.86 27.83
N SER A 20 -42.13 -8.33 26.70
CA SER A 20 -40.72 -8.05 26.40
C SER A 20 -40.10 -7.28 27.55
N ASP A 21 -39.20 -7.91 28.29
CA ASP A 21 -38.35 -7.24 29.25
C ASP A 21 -37.32 -6.43 28.43
N GLU A 22 -37.59 -5.13 28.27
CA GLU A 22 -36.64 -4.10 27.84
C GLU A 22 -35.52 -3.99 28.90
N GLY A 23 -34.59 -4.93 28.87
CA GLY A 23 -33.44 -4.95 29.77
C GLY A 23 -32.18 -5.28 28.97
N THR A 24 -31.36 -4.26 28.71
CA THR A 24 -30.06 -4.28 28.00
C THR A 24 -30.09 -4.58 26.49
N SER A 25 -30.32 -3.52 25.70
CA SER A 25 -30.11 -3.46 24.23
C SER A 25 -28.61 -3.53 23.86
N CYS A 26 -27.88 -4.53 24.35
CA CYS A 26 -26.52 -4.82 23.91
C CYS A 26 -26.57 -5.53 22.55
N LYS A 27 -25.89 -4.97 21.56
CA LYS A 27 -25.76 -5.58 20.23
C LYS A 27 -24.28 -5.69 19.86
N PRO A 28 -23.91 -6.63 18.96
CA PRO A 28 -22.54 -6.73 18.48
C PRO A 28 -22.06 -5.43 17.85
N VAL A 29 -20.80 -5.06 18.12
CA VAL A 29 -20.18 -3.89 17.50
C VAL A 29 -20.10 -4.07 15.98
N THR A 30 -20.72 -3.16 15.23
CA THR A 30 -20.76 -3.24 13.76
C THR A 30 -19.60 -2.47 13.11
N ALA A 31 -18.99 -1.52 13.83
CA ALA A 31 -17.82 -0.79 13.37
C ALA A 31 -16.58 -1.70 13.40
N SER A 32 -16.11 -2.13 12.23
CA SER A 32 -14.95 -3.02 12.08
C SER A 32 -13.68 -2.46 12.71
N PHE A 33 -13.43 -1.16 12.58
CA PHE A 33 -12.26 -0.48 13.16
C PHE A 33 -12.30 -0.40 14.71
N CYS A 34 -13.40 -0.80 15.35
CA CYS A 34 -13.53 -0.91 16.81
C CYS A 34 -13.50 -2.36 17.31
N GLN A 35 -13.36 -3.35 16.42
CA GLN A 35 -13.22 -4.75 16.79
C GLN A 35 -11.81 -5.03 17.32
N GLY A 36 -11.70 -5.93 18.30
CA GLY A 36 -10.39 -6.31 18.88
C GLY A 36 -9.88 -5.40 20.00
N LEU A 37 -10.65 -4.41 20.46
CA LEU A 37 -10.28 -3.49 21.55
C LEU A 37 -10.61 -4.02 22.97
N GLY A 38 -10.81 -5.34 23.10
CA GLY A 38 -11.13 -6.00 24.37
C GLY A 38 -12.62 -6.06 24.72
N TYR A 39 -13.52 -5.64 23.81
CA TYR A 39 -14.97 -5.78 23.97
C TYR A 39 -15.64 -6.06 22.61
N THR A 40 -16.81 -6.71 22.64
CA THR A 40 -17.50 -7.18 21.42
C THR A 40 -18.95 -6.69 21.30
N SER A 41 -19.50 -6.10 22.36
CA SER A 41 -20.89 -5.63 22.38
C SER A 41 -20.99 -4.19 22.87
N SER A 42 -22.02 -3.48 22.40
CA SER A 42 -22.29 -2.09 22.74
C SER A 42 -23.80 -1.82 22.81
N PRO A 43 -24.26 -0.90 23.66
CA PRO A 43 -25.62 -0.38 23.59
C PRO A 43 -25.83 0.51 22.35
N PHE A 44 -24.74 0.98 21.74
CA PHE A 44 -24.73 1.79 20.52
C PHE A 44 -23.88 1.09 19.43
N PRO A 45 -24.31 -0.07 18.93
CA PRO A 45 -23.52 -0.88 17.99
C PRO A 45 -23.10 -0.11 16.73
N ASN A 46 -23.91 0.86 16.32
CA ASN A 46 -23.72 1.71 15.14
C ASN A 46 -23.23 3.13 15.49
N GLY A 47 -22.68 3.33 16.68
CA GLY A 47 -22.19 4.63 17.14
C GLY A 47 -23.21 5.39 17.99
N ALA A 48 -22.70 6.07 19.00
CA ALA A 48 -23.44 6.92 19.91
C ALA A 48 -23.92 8.18 19.19
N GLN A 49 -25.06 8.70 19.64
CA GLN A 49 -25.72 9.83 18.99
C GLN A 49 -24.81 11.07 18.92
N GLY A 50 -24.64 11.61 17.71
CA GLY A 50 -23.82 12.79 17.47
C GLY A 50 -22.40 12.52 16.96
N PHE A 51 -22.05 11.26 16.75
CA PHE A 51 -20.82 10.88 16.09
C PHE A 51 -21.13 10.17 14.78
N SER A 52 -20.36 10.47 13.73
CA SER A 52 -20.42 9.75 12.46
C SER A 52 -19.38 8.65 12.47
N LEU A 53 -19.80 7.38 12.47
CA LEU A 53 -18.87 6.24 12.42
C LEU A 53 -17.93 6.31 11.20
N ARG A 54 -18.40 6.86 10.08
CA ARG A 54 -17.57 7.07 8.89
C ARG A 54 -16.46 8.08 9.15
N GLN A 55 -16.77 9.23 9.75
CA GLN A 55 -15.76 10.23 10.09
C GLN A 55 -14.79 9.70 11.15
N ILE A 56 -15.29 8.97 12.14
CA ILE A 56 -14.47 8.38 13.20
C ILE A 56 -13.56 7.29 12.63
N GLY A 57 -14.03 6.47 11.70
CA GLY A 57 -13.21 5.49 10.99
C GLY A 57 -12.05 6.16 10.26
N LEU A 58 -12.31 7.22 9.49
CA LEU A 58 -11.26 8.00 8.82
C LEU A 58 -10.24 8.59 9.80
N MET A 59 -10.65 8.99 11.01
CA MET A 59 -9.73 9.47 12.05
C MET A 59 -8.87 8.34 12.62
N VAL A 60 -9.46 7.18 12.90
CA VAL A 60 -8.75 5.99 13.41
C VAL A 60 -7.76 5.46 12.38
N GLU A 61 -8.12 5.48 11.10
CA GLU A 61 -7.26 5.08 9.97
C GLU A 61 -5.99 5.93 9.84
N THR A 62 -5.98 7.16 10.37
CA THR A 62 -4.76 7.98 10.32
C THR A 62 -3.63 7.43 11.19
N ALA A 63 -3.94 6.54 12.14
CA ALA A 63 -2.99 5.93 13.07
C ALA A 63 -2.02 6.93 13.74
N CYS A 64 -2.45 8.18 13.90
CA CYS A 64 -1.65 9.29 14.41
C CYS A 64 -1.20 9.13 15.87
N SER A 65 -1.87 8.26 16.63
CA SER A 65 -1.50 7.89 17.99
C SER A 65 -1.75 6.40 18.19
N PRO A 66 -0.91 5.67 18.95
CA PRO A 66 -1.16 4.26 19.27
C PRO A 66 -2.48 4.03 20.02
N HIS A 67 -3.09 5.07 20.59
CA HIS A 67 -4.31 4.99 21.38
C HIS A 67 -5.55 5.59 20.69
N ILE A 68 -5.43 6.03 19.43
CA ILE A 68 -6.53 6.69 18.70
C ILE A 68 -7.77 5.80 18.59
N ALA A 69 -7.59 4.51 18.24
CA ALA A 69 -8.69 3.54 18.14
C ALA A 69 -9.36 3.33 19.51
N THR A 70 -8.56 3.11 20.55
CA THR A 70 -9.05 2.92 21.93
C THR A 70 -9.88 4.11 22.40
N LEU A 71 -9.39 5.34 22.20
CA LEU A 71 -10.11 6.55 22.59
C LEU A 71 -11.42 6.69 21.81
N MET A 72 -11.33 6.69 20.48
CA MET A 72 -12.47 6.97 19.61
C MET A 72 -13.56 5.91 19.75
N CYS A 73 -13.20 4.63 19.79
CA CYS A 73 -14.16 3.54 19.90
C CYS A 73 -14.80 3.49 21.29
N ARG A 74 -14.07 3.73 22.39
CA ARG A 74 -14.69 3.77 23.73
C ARG A 74 -15.61 4.97 23.95
N VAL A 75 -15.43 6.06 23.19
CA VAL A 75 -16.34 7.21 23.19
C VAL A 75 -17.57 6.93 22.32
N VAL A 76 -17.35 6.44 21.11
CA VAL A 76 -18.38 6.38 20.07
C VAL A 76 -19.15 5.07 20.10
N VAL A 77 -18.49 3.96 20.40
CA VAL A 77 -19.10 2.62 20.50
C VAL A 77 -18.71 2.04 21.85
N PRO A 78 -19.21 2.59 22.97
CA PRO A 78 -18.80 2.17 24.30
C PRO A 78 -19.16 0.71 24.56
N GLU A 79 -18.37 0.05 25.39
CA GLU A 79 -18.60 -1.31 25.85
C GLU A 79 -19.97 -1.44 26.54
N CYS A 80 -20.65 -2.57 26.33
CA CYS A 80 -21.89 -2.87 27.02
C CYS A 80 -21.62 -3.37 28.45
N GLY A 81 -22.36 -2.82 29.42
CA GLY A 81 -22.19 -3.11 30.84
C GLY A 81 -23.41 -2.77 31.67
N SER A 82 -23.52 -3.38 32.85
CA SER A 82 -24.42 -2.92 33.90
C SER A 82 -23.89 -1.62 34.53
N GLU A 83 -24.79 -0.80 35.09
CA GLU A 83 -24.57 0.63 35.35
C GLU A 83 -23.37 0.99 36.26
N ASN A 84 -22.69 0.03 36.90
CA ASN A 84 -21.59 0.32 37.84
C ASN A 84 -20.21 -0.25 37.50
N GLU A 85 -19.99 -1.04 36.44
CA GLU A 85 -18.63 -1.57 36.18
C GLU A 85 -18.13 -1.53 34.73
N SER A 86 -18.97 -1.38 33.71
CA SER A 86 -18.53 -1.61 32.32
C SER A 86 -18.72 -0.46 31.32
N ARG A 87 -18.96 0.78 31.82
CA ARG A 87 -18.73 2.02 31.02
C ARG A 87 -17.48 2.73 31.49
N LYS A 88 -16.32 2.05 31.45
CA LYS A 88 -15.05 2.74 31.71
C LYS A 88 -14.78 3.67 30.53
N LYS A 89 -15.19 4.93 30.69
CA LYS A 89 -14.86 6.03 29.79
C LYS A 89 -13.34 6.19 29.73
N PRO A 90 -12.78 6.69 28.62
CA PRO A 90 -11.37 7.01 28.56
C PRO A 90 -11.02 8.14 29.52
N CYS A 91 -9.82 8.12 30.06
CA CYS A 91 -9.34 9.18 30.95
C CYS A 91 -9.10 10.49 30.19
N ARG A 92 -9.25 11.63 30.87
CA ARG A 92 -8.89 12.96 30.34
C ARG A 92 -7.46 12.99 29.79
N ALA A 93 -6.50 12.45 30.54
CA ALA A 93 -5.09 12.43 30.14
C ALA A 93 -4.88 11.70 28.80
N LEU A 94 -5.54 10.54 28.60
CA LEU A 94 -5.49 9.78 27.35
C LEU A 94 -6.08 10.57 26.18
N CYS A 95 -7.19 11.26 26.42
CA CYS A 95 -7.84 12.09 25.41
C CYS A 95 -6.94 13.26 24.97
N GLU A 96 -6.35 13.98 25.92
CA GLU A 96 -5.44 15.09 25.63
C GLU A 96 -4.15 14.63 24.94
N GLU A 97 -3.64 13.44 25.29
CA GLU A 97 -2.51 12.82 24.61
C GLU A 97 -2.80 12.56 23.14
N VAL A 98 -3.83 11.77 22.85
CA VAL A 98 -4.23 11.44 21.49
C VAL A 98 -4.57 12.69 20.69
N LYS A 99 -5.27 13.66 21.30
CA LYS A 99 -5.62 14.91 20.64
C LYS A 99 -4.39 15.69 20.20
N ARG A 100 -3.36 15.75 21.03
CA ARG A 100 -2.09 16.42 20.72
C ARG A 100 -1.32 15.71 19.61
N ASP A 101 -1.17 14.38 19.71
CA ASP A 101 -0.46 13.56 18.74
C ASP A 101 -1.12 13.65 17.35
N CYS A 102 -2.45 13.74 17.34
CA CYS A 102 -3.24 13.70 16.13
C CYS A 102 -3.53 15.08 15.51
N ASP A 103 -3.29 16.20 16.19
CA ASP A 103 -3.73 17.52 15.72
C ASP A 103 -3.17 17.87 14.33
N SER A 104 -1.88 17.67 14.09
CA SER A 104 -1.24 17.96 12.80
C SER A 104 -1.72 17.03 11.68
N THR A 105 -1.79 15.72 11.98
CA THR A 105 -2.19 14.68 11.02
C THR A 105 -3.65 14.84 10.58
N LEU A 106 -4.53 15.14 11.53
CA LEU A 106 -5.95 15.34 11.25
C LEU A 106 -6.17 16.63 10.44
N ARG A 107 -5.52 17.74 10.79
CA ARG A 107 -5.58 18.99 10.02
C ARG A 107 -5.10 18.82 8.59
N ALA A 108 -3.99 18.11 8.38
CA ALA A 108 -3.45 17.83 7.03
C ALA A 108 -4.44 17.03 6.16
N LYS A 109 -5.30 16.21 6.77
CA LYS A 109 -6.35 15.44 6.09
C LYS A 109 -7.73 16.11 6.12
N TRP A 110 -7.82 17.39 6.51
CA TRP A 110 -9.07 18.14 6.68
C TRP A 110 -10.08 17.45 7.60
N LEU A 111 -9.58 16.67 8.56
CA LEU A 111 -10.36 16.06 9.63
C LEU A 111 -10.26 16.96 10.86
N PHE A 112 -11.40 17.32 11.43
CA PHE A 112 -11.46 18.13 12.63
C PHE A 112 -11.78 17.27 13.84
N TRP A 113 -11.16 17.58 14.99
CA TRP A 113 -11.48 16.92 16.24
C TRP A 113 -12.98 17.03 16.55
N PRO A 114 -13.69 15.94 16.92
CA PRO A 114 -15.11 15.97 17.14
C PRO A 114 -15.48 16.96 18.25
N MET A 115 -16.31 17.95 17.94
CA MET A 115 -16.70 19.00 18.91
C MET A 115 -17.45 18.42 20.13
N ARG A 116 -18.10 17.26 19.98
CA ARG A 116 -18.76 16.54 21.08
C ARG A 116 -17.78 15.76 21.96
N LEU A 117 -16.55 15.51 21.51
CA LEU A 117 -15.50 14.87 22.30
C LEU A 117 -14.64 15.93 22.99
N ARG A 118 -15.14 16.40 24.12
CA ARG A 118 -14.44 17.33 25.01
C ARG A 118 -13.61 16.58 26.04
N CYS A 119 -12.29 16.64 25.94
CA CYS A 119 -11.39 15.92 26.85
C CYS A 119 -11.54 16.38 28.31
N ASP A 120 -11.82 17.66 28.53
CA ASP A 120 -12.11 18.24 29.85
C ASP A 120 -13.35 17.61 30.53
N ALA A 121 -14.30 17.11 29.74
CA ALA A 121 -15.50 16.44 30.24
C ALA A 121 -15.29 14.94 30.59
N LEU A 122 -14.09 14.41 30.37
CA LEU A 122 -13.74 13.03 30.74
C LEU A 122 -13.20 12.94 32.17
N PRO A 123 -13.38 11.78 32.84
CA PRO A 123 -12.90 11.54 34.20
C PRO A 123 -11.37 11.52 34.31
N GLU A 124 -10.86 11.86 35.49
CA GLU A 124 -9.42 11.81 35.81
C GLU A 124 -8.99 10.44 36.38
N SER A 125 -9.89 9.74 37.08
CA SER A 125 -9.66 8.44 37.72
C SER A 125 -10.82 7.46 37.44
N ASN A 126 -10.65 6.17 37.79
CA ASN A 126 -11.62 5.09 37.51
C ASN A 126 -12.02 5.00 36.03
N CYS A 127 -11.05 5.23 35.14
CA CYS A 127 -11.23 5.35 33.71
C CYS A 127 -10.19 4.52 32.96
N VAL A 128 -10.40 4.33 31.66
CA VAL A 128 -9.42 3.66 30.80
C VAL A 128 -8.29 4.64 30.51
N GLN A 129 -7.16 4.42 31.17
CA GLN A 129 -5.89 4.99 30.72
C GLN A 129 -5.47 4.28 29.43
N GLY A 130 -4.55 4.84 28.65
CA GLY A 130 -4.03 4.24 27.41
C GLY A 130 -3.24 2.94 27.63
N GLN A 131 -3.62 2.13 28.61
CA GLN A 131 -3.07 0.82 28.86
C GLN A 131 -3.24 -0.01 27.59
N VAL A 132 -2.13 -0.23 26.90
CA VAL A 132 -1.88 -1.49 26.22
C VAL A 132 -2.27 -2.56 27.23
N ILE A 133 -3.33 -3.32 26.95
CA ILE A 133 -3.71 -4.47 27.75
C ILE A 133 -2.41 -5.25 28.01
N PRO A 134 -1.93 -5.38 29.26
CA PRO A 134 -0.95 -6.39 29.56
C PRO A 134 -1.72 -7.68 29.36
N VAL A 135 -1.47 -8.37 28.25
CA VAL A 135 -1.97 -9.71 28.08
C VAL A 135 -1.31 -10.51 29.21
N THR A 136 -2.08 -10.82 30.26
CA THR A 136 -1.66 -11.74 31.32
C THR A 136 -1.25 -13.03 30.62
N GLN A 137 0.05 -13.18 30.46
CA GLN A 137 0.75 -14.24 29.74
C GLN A 137 0.07 -14.70 28.44
N ALA A 138 0.01 -13.80 27.44
CA ALA A 138 0.43 -14.26 26.13
C ALA A 138 1.91 -13.92 26.04
N SER A 139 2.71 -14.90 25.64
CA SER A 139 4.04 -14.71 25.09
C SER A 139 4.14 -13.37 24.35
N PRO A 140 5.31 -12.68 24.35
CA PRO A 140 5.51 -11.48 23.53
C PRO A 140 4.85 -11.71 22.16
N VAL A 141 4.08 -10.75 21.65
CA VAL A 141 3.49 -10.84 20.32
C VAL A 141 4.67 -10.92 19.35
N THR A 142 5.12 -12.14 19.11
CA THR A 142 6.33 -12.46 18.39
C THR A 142 5.86 -13.00 17.06
N CYS A 143 6.56 -12.62 16.01
CA CYS A 143 6.42 -13.30 14.74
C CYS A 143 6.62 -14.79 14.99
N GLN A 144 5.77 -15.62 14.40
CA GLN A 144 5.86 -17.07 14.49
C GLN A 144 6.03 -17.65 13.09
N PRO A 145 6.76 -18.77 12.93
CA PRO A 145 6.89 -19.44 11.65
C PRO A 145 5.55 -19.81 11.05
N ILE A 146 5.41 -19.68 9.73
CA ILE A 146 4.22 -20.13 9.01
C ILE A 146 4.19 -21.65 9.04
N THR A 147 3.05 -22.21 9.47
CA THR A 147 2.79 -23.65 9.54
C THR A 147 1.64 -24.07 8.62
N VAL A 148 0.91 -23.10 8.04
CA VAL A 148 -0.20 -23.36 7.12
C VAL A 148 0.37 -23.94 5.81
N PRO A 149 0.07 -25.21 5.45
CA PRO A 149 0.77 -25.91 4.36
C PRO A 149 0.72 -25.22 3.00
N LEU A 150 -0.39 -24.53 2.70
CA LEU A 150 -0.57 -23.81 1.44
C LEU A 150 0.29 -22.52 1.35
N CYS A 151 0.89 -22.07 2.46
CA CYS A 151 1.65 -20.82 2.56
C CYS A 151 3.14 -21.02 2.87
N ASN A 152 3.64 -22.26 2.87
CA ASN A 152 5.02 -22.58 3.25
C ASN A 152 6.07 -22.13 2.22
N ASP A 153 5.68 -21.78 0.99
CA ASP A 153 6.55 -21.42 -0.13
C ASP A 153 6.47 -19.91 -0.48
N LEU A 154 6.13 -19.07 0.49
CA LEU A 154 6.07 -17.62 0.32
C LEU A 154 7.44 -16.95 0.45
N PRO A 155 7.59 -15.70 -0.04
CA PRO A 155 8.82 -14.93 0.12
C PRO A 155 9.10 -14.48 1.58
N TYR A 156 8.18 -14.73 2.51
CA TYR A 156 8.34 -14.49 3.94
C TYR A 156 7.96 -15.76 4.70
N THR A 157 8.66 -16.00 5.81
CA THR A 157 8.55 -17.24 6.59
C THR A 157 7.84 -17.07 7.92
N GLU A 158 7.59 -15.83 8.34
CA GLU A 158 6.99 -15.51 9.62
C GLU A 158 5.69 -14.72 9.48
N THR A 159 4.70 -15.11 10.29
CA THR A 159 3.39 -14.48 10.41
C THR A 159 3.18 -13.97 11.83
N ILE A 160 2.20 -13.11 12.02
CA ILE A 160 1.76 -12.63 13.33
C ILE A 160 0.27 -12.89 13.52
N LEU A 161 -0.16 -13.05 14.77
CA LEU A 161 -1.55 -13.22 15.15
C LEU A 161 -1.97 -12.16 16.19
N PRO A 162 -3.26 -11.76 16.22
CA PRO A 162 -4.32 -12.22 15.32
C PRO A 162 -4.11 -11.75 13.87
N ASN A 163 -4.57 -12.54 12.90
CA ASN A 163 -4.45 -12.16 11.48
C ASN A 163 -5.46 -11.07 11.09
N THR A 164 -5.45 -10.64 9.82
CA THR A 164 -6.33 -9.56 9.32
C THR A 164 -7.83 -9.84 9.44
N LEU A 165 -8.22 -11.11 9.61
CA LEU A 165 -9.60 -11.55 9.81
C LEU A 165 -9.93 -11.85 11.29
N GLY A 166 -8.99 -11.60 12.21
CA GLY A 166 -9.19 -11.80 13.64
C GLY A 166 -8.97 -13.22 14.14
N HIS A 167 -8.40 -14.13 13.34
CA HIS A 167 -8.08 -15.49 13.81
C HIS A 167 -6.96 -15.46 14.85
N SER A 168 -7.15 -16.20 15.95
CA SER A 168 -6.18 -16.25 17.04
C SER A 168 -5.16 -17.38 16.91
N THR A 169 -5.36 -18.32 15.98
CA THR A 169 -4.40 -19.42 15.71
C THR A 169 -4.22 -19.68 14.20
N GLN A 170 -3.05 -20.17 13.79
CA GLN A 170 -2.80 -20.58 12.40
C GLN A 170 -3.66 -21.78 11.99
N GLN A 171 -4.05 -22.64 12.94
CA GLN A 171 -4.96 -23.76 12.68
C GLN A 171 -6.34 -23.24 12.25
N GLN A 172 -6.91 -22.26 12.97
CA GLN A 172 -8.19 -21.64 12.60
C GLN A 172 -8.10 -20.99 11.22
N ALA A 173 -7.06 -20.19 10.99
CA ALA A 173 -6.82 -19.53 9.71
C ALA A 173 -6.66 -20.56 8.57
N GLY A 174 -5.90 -21.63 8.80
CA GLY A 174 -5.66 -22.69 7.83
C GLY A 174 -6.92 -23.48 7.48
N THR A 175 -7.74 -23.84 8.48
CA THR A 175 -9.02 -24.53 8.25
C THR A 175 -9.98 -23.68 7.41
N GLU A 176 -10.09 -22.38 7.68
CA GLU A 176 -10.93 -21.51 6.86
C GLU A 176 -10.36 -21.35 5.45
N MET A 177 -9.05 -21.11 5.32
CA MET A 177 -8.39 -20.94 4.03
C MET A 177 -8.46 -22.19 3.15
N GLN A 178 -8.54 -23.39 3.75
CA GLN A 178 -8.65 -24.66 3.02
C GLN A 178 -9.88 -24.72 2.11
N LYS A 179 -10.94 -23.94 2.40
CA LYS A 179 -12.13 -23.80 1.53
C LYS A 179 -11.77 -23.29 0.12
N PHE A 180 -10.67 -22.54 -0.03
CA PHE A 180 -10.18 -22.02 -1.31
C PHE A 180 -9.21 -22.96 -2.04
N ALA A 181 -8.81 -24.10 -1.44
CA ALA A 181 -7.86 -25.03 -2.04
C ALA A 181 -8.27 -25.55 -3.44
N PRO A 182 -9.56 -25.79 -3.76
CA PRO A 182 -9.96 -26.12 -5.13
C PRO A 182 -9.63 -25.01 -6.15
N LEU A 183 -9.88 -23.74 -5.80
CA LEU A 183 -9.60 -22.60 -6.69
C LEU A 183 -8.10 -22.40 -6.90
N VAL A 184 -7.30 -22.61 -5.85
CA VAL A 184 -5.83 -22.56 -5.96
C VAL A 184 -5.30 -23.68 -6.86
N ARG A 185 -5.86 -24.90 -6.78
CA ARG A 185 -5.48 -26.02 -7.68
C ARG A 185 -5.92 -25.80 -9.12
N VAL A 186 -7.10 -25.21 -9.34
CA VAL A 186 -7.58 -24.82 -10.67
C VAL A 186 -6.70 -23.73 -11.30
N GLY A 187 -6.03 -22.92 -10.48
CA GLY A 187 -5.12 -21.89 -10.98
C GLY A 187 -5.85 -20.75 -11.71
N CYS A 188 -7.10 -20.45 -11.31
CA CYS A 188 -7.93 -19.41 -11.94
C CYS A 188 -7.32 -18.00 -11.91
N SER A 189 -6.37 -17.74 -10.99
CA SER A 189 -5.53 -16.55 -10.97
C SER A 189 -4.16 -16.90 -10.41
N PRO A 190 -3.06 -16.41 -11.01
CA PRO A 190 -1.71 -16.59 -10.47
C PRO A 190 -1.49 -15.82 -9.16
N HIS A 191 -2.40 -14.90 -8.80
CA HIS A 191 -2.32 -14.08 -7.60
C HIS A 191 -3.10 -14.65 -6.41
N LEU A 192 -3.99 -15.63 -6.64
CA LEU A 192 -4.92 -16.12 -5.62
C LEU A 192 -4.22 -16.67 -4.38
N LYS A 193 -3.25 -17.57 -4.57
CA LYS A 193 -2.51 -18.19 -3.46
C LYS A 193 -1.82 -17.13 -2.60
N ARG A 194 -1.14 -16.17 -3.24
CA ARG A 194 -0.44 -15.08 -2.55
C ARG A 194 -1.44 -14.23 -1.76
N PHE A 195 -2.53 -13.83 -2.41
CA PHE A 195 -3.56 -13.02 -1.77
C PHE A 195 -4.13 -13.71 -0.51
N LEU A 196 -4.53 -14.98 -0.63
CA LEU A 196 -5.06 -15.74 0.51
C LEU A 196 -4.03 -15.80 1.65
N CYS A 197 -2.77 -16.12 1.34
CA CYS A 197 -1.74 -16.15 2.37
C CYS A 197 -1.48 -14.78 3.02
N SER A 198 -1.52 -13.68 2.28
CA SER A 198 -1.38 -12.34 2.87
C SER A 198 -2.55 -11.93 3.77
N VAL A 199 -3.73 -12.56 3.60
CA VAL A 199 -4.90 -12.36 4.49
C VAL A 199 -4.79 -13.25 5.72
N TYR A 200 -4.60 -14.56 5.51
CA TYR A 200 -4.70 -15.60 6.55
C TYR A 200 -3.41 -15.79 7.35
N THR A 201 -2.25 -15.53 6.73
CA THR A 201 -0.91 -15.59 7.35
C THR A 201 -0.13 -14.31 6.99
N PRO A 202 -0.59 -13.12 7.42
CA PRO A 202 0.02 -11.86 7.03
C PRO A 202 1.46 -11.77 7.51
N LYS A 203 2.32 -11.17 6.69
CA LYS A 203 3.73 -10.96 7.04
C LYS A 203 3.85 -10.16 8.32
N CYS A 204 4.73 -10.61 9.21
CA CYS A 204 5.09 -9.88 10.41
C CYS A 204 6.10 -8.77 10.07
N VAL A 205 5.75 -7.50 10.31
CA VAL A 205 6.66 -6.37 10.15
C VAL A 205 6.66 -5.57 11.44
N SER A 206 7.80 -5.53 12.12
CA SER A 206 7.98 -4.79 13.38
C SER A 206 6.89 -5.11 14.43
N GLY A 207 6.50 -6.38 14.55
CA GLY A 207 5.47 -6.83 15.49
C GLY A 207 4.04 -6.43 15.09
N ARG A 208 3.78 -6.14 13.81
CA ARG A 208 2.45 -5.83 13.27
C ARG A 208 2.14 -6.65 12.01
N PRO A 209 0.87 -7.05 11.78
CA PRO A 209 0.46 -7.69 10.55
C PRO A 209 0.49 -6.67 9.40
N GLN A 210 1.12 -7.04 8.29
CA GLN A 210 1.05 -6.28 7.05
C GLN A 210 -0.11 -6.82 6.18
N PRO A 211 -1.20 -6.06 5.95
CA PRO A 211 -2.34 -6.50 5.15
C PRO A 211 -2.05 -6.48 3.63
N PRO A 212 -2.82 -7.23 2.82
CA PRO A 212 -2.70 -7.17 1.36
C PRO A 212 -3.18 -5.85 0.81
N CYS A 213 -2.67 -5.49 -0.36
CA CYS A 213 -3.21 -4.37 -1.13
C CYS A 213 -4.51 -4.74 -1.82
N ARG A 214 -5.40 -3.75 -1.96
CA ARG A 214 -6.62 -3.87 -2.80
C ARG A 214 -6.32 -4.39 -4.20
N THR A 215 -5.25 -3.90 -4.82
CA THR A 215 -4.82 -4.32 -6.17
C THR A 215 -4.49 -5.81 -6.25
N LEU A 216 -3.84 -6.38 -5.22
CA LEU A 216 -3.55 -7.81 -5.15
C LEU A 216 -4.84 -8.62 -5.00
N CYS A 217 -5.80 -8.14 -4.20
CA CYS A 217 -7.13 -8.74 -4.11
C CYS A 217 -7.84 -8.74 -5.47
N GLU A 218 -7.86 -7.59 -6.16
CA GLU A 218 -8.54 -7.48 -7.45
C GLU A 218 -7.94 -8.41 -8.51
N GLN A 219 -6.61 -8.55 -8.51
CA GLN A 219 -5.89 -9.51 -9.37
C GLN A 219 -6.19 -10.97 -9.00
N ALA A 220 -6.34 -11.28 -7.72
CA ALA A 220 -6.74 -12.62 -7.26
C ALA A 220 -8.21 -12.94 -7.59
N ARG A 221 -9.09 -11.94 -7.46
CA ARG A 221 -10.51 -12.02 -7.80
C ARG A 221 -10.73 -12.15 -9.31
N SER A 222 -9.90 -11.46 -10.10
CA SER A 222 -9.85 -11.55 -11.57
C SER A 222 -9.63 -13.01 -11.99
N GLY A 223 -10.57 -13.56 -12.77
CA GLY A 223 -10.61 -14.98 -13.15
C GLY A 223 -11.34 -15.87 -12.15
N CYS A 224 -10.97 -15.84 -10.86
CA CYS A 224 -11.55 -16.73 -9.86
C CYS A 224 -13.00 -16.43 -9.50
N ALA A 225 -13.43 -15.16 -9.50
CA ALA A 225 -14.83 -14.81 -9.24
C ALA A 225 -15.78 -15.36 -10.30
N SER A 226 -15.35 -15.39 -11.57
CA SER A 226 -16.13 -15.98 -12.67
C SER A 226 -16.25 -17.50 -12.51
N VAL A 227 -15.16 -18.17 -12.10
CA VAL A 227 -15.17 -19.62 -11.82
C VAL A 227 -16.10 -19.93 -10.64
N MET A 228 -16.06 -19.16 -9.56
CA MET A 228 -16.99 -19.37 -8.44
C MET A 228 -18.45 -19.18 -8.87
N SER A 229 -18.72 -18.14 -9.66
CA SER A 229 -20.06 -17.82 -10.15
C SER A 229 -20.64 -18.92 -11.04
N SER A 230 -19.83 -19.61 -11.85
CA SER A 230 -20.29 -20.73 -12.69
C SER A 230 -20.74 -21.95 -11.87
N TYR A 231 -20.33 -22.04 -10.61
CA TYR A 231 -20.79 -23.06 -9.66
C TYR A 231 -21.80 -22.51 -8.64
N GLY A 232 -22.36 -21.32 -8.88
CA GLY A 232 -23.36 -20.70 -8.01
C GLY A 232 -22.83 -20.15 -6.69
N VAL A 233 -21.50 -19.99 -6.54
CA VAL A 233 -20.86 -19.46 -5.33
C VAL A 233 -20.37 -18.04 -5.58
N GLN A 234 -20.63 -17.13 -4.65
CA GLN A 234 -20.18 -15.75 -4.74
C GLN A 234 -18.81 -15.55 -4.07
N TRP A 235 -18.07 -14.54 -4.51
CA TRP A 235 -16.82 -14.14 -3.85
C TRP A 235 -17.11 -13.73 -2.39
N PRO A 236 -16.40 -14.26 -1.37
CA PRO A 236 -16.80 -14.08 0.02
C PRO A 236 -16.59 -12.65 0.52
N GLU A 237 -17.52 -12.23 1.37
CA GLU A 237 -17.60 -10.87 1.90
C GLU A 237 -16.44 -10.51 2.85
N THR A 238 -15.87 -11.54 3.49
CA THR A 238 -14.69 -11.45 4.38
C THR A 238 -13.40 -11.12 3.64
N VAL A 239 -13.35 -11.38 2.33
CA VAL A 239 -12.17 -11.13 1.46
C VAL A 239 -12.51 -10.25 0.26
N ARG A 240 -13.55 -9.41 0.39
CA ARG A 240 -13.89 -8.42 -0.64
C ARG A 240 -12.77 -7.39 -0.78
N CYS A 241 -12.49 -6.93 -2.01
CA CYS A 241 -11.32 -6.09 -2.26
C CYS A 241 -11.44 -4.69 -1.67
N GLU A 242 -12.67 -4.22 -1.49
CA GLU A 242 -12.99 -2.92 -0.92
C GLU A 242 -12.62 -2.84 0.58
N ALA A 243 -12.50 -3.99 1.25
CA ALA A 243 -12.06 -4.07 2.65
C ALA A 243 -10.55 -3.83 2.84
N PHE A 244 -9.77 -3.83 1.75
CA PHE A 244 -8.32 -3.60 1.80
C PHE A 244 -7.97 -2.20 1.29
N THR A 245 -6.93 -1.60 1.86
CA THR A 245 -6.44 -0.26 1.47
C THR A 245 -5.46 -0.35 0.30
N THR A 246 -5.24 0.79 -0.37
CA THR A 246 -4.16 0.98 -1.34
C THR A 246 -2.93 1.65 -0.72
N GLU A 247 -3.12 2.32 0.42
CA GLU A 247 -2.07 3.00 1.19
C GLU A 247 -1.66 2.09 2.37
N SER A 248 -0.35 1.88 2.55
CA SER A 248 0.25 1.09 3.66
C SER A 248 -0.05 -0.43 3.66
N CYS A 249 0.03 -1.08 2.49
CA CYS A 249 -0.18 -2.52 2.30
C CYS A 249 1.03 -3.17 1.61
N GLU A 250 1.12 -4.51 1.59
CA GLU A 250 2.20 -5.21 0.86
C GLU A 250 2.02 -5.07 -0.66
N GLN A 251 2.60 -4.00 -1.24
CA GLN A 251 2.79 -3.85 -2.68
C GLN A 251 3.97 -4.72 -3.10
N ILE A 252 3.76 -6.01 -3.41
CA ILE A 252 4.83 -6.83 -4.00
C ILE A 252 4.34 -7.57 -5.25
N VAL A 253 4.88 -7.06 -6.35
CA VAL A 253 4.90 -7.54 -7.74
C VAL A 253 5.33 -9.02 -7.77
N PRO A 254 4.71 -9.89 -8.61
CA PRO A 254 5.06 -11.31 -8.65
C PRO A 254 6.54 -11.61 -8.86
N GLN A 255 7.06 -12.63 -8.16
CA GLN A 255 8.45 -13.12 -8.20
C GLN A 255 9.00 -13.43 -9.62
N GLN A 256 8.17 -13.46 -10.67
CA GLN A 256 8.63 -13.44 -12.06
C GLN A 256 9.27 -12.10 -12.49
N VAL A 257 9.24 -11.08 -11.62
CA VAL A 257 9.87 -9.76 -11.81
C VAL A 257 11.14 -9.60 -10.95
N GLN A 258 11.55 -10.62 -10.17
CA GLN A 258 12.81 -10.56 -9.41
C GLN A 258 14.05 -10.54 -10.33
N MET A 259 13.91 -11.00 -11.58
CA MET A 259 14.95 -10.84 -12.61
C MET A 259 15.00 -9.44 -13.25
N ARG A 260 14.05 -8.53 -12.96
CA ARG A 260 14.05 -7.16 -13.51
C ARG A 260 14.18 -6.04 -12.48
N ILE A 261 14.03 -6.31 -11.18
CA ILE A 261 14.16 -5.28 -10.13
C ILE A 261 15.61 -5.12 -9.66
N ASN A 262 16.46 -6.14 -9.75
CA ASN A 262 17.85 -6.05 -9.29
C ASN A 262 18.78 -5.20 -10.19
N GLU A 263 18.30 -4.74 -11.35
CA GLU A 263 19.00 -3.75 -12.19
C GLU A 263 18.58 -2.30 -11.89
N ARG A 264 17.54 -2.07 -11.07
CA ARG A 264 16.91 -0.75 -10.94
C ARG A 264 17.27 0.02 -9.66
N THR A 265 18.09 -0.56 -8.77
CA THR A 265 18.58 0.09 -7.53
C THR A 265 20.10 0.15 -7.40
N THR A 266 20.89 -0.34 -8.36
CA THR A 266 22.35 -0.11 -8.36
C THR A 266 22.75 0.91 -9.42
N CYS A 267 22.38 2.17 -9.17
CA CYS A 267 23.03 3.25 -9.88
C CYS A 267 24.52 3.26 -9.52
N LYS A 268 25.34 3.12 -10.55
CA LYS A 268 26.80 3.07 -10.42
C LYS A 268 27.40 4.18 -11.28
N PRO A 269 28.63 4.63 -10.96
CA PRO A 269 29.37 5.54 -11.81
C PRO A 269 29.49 5.00 -13.23
N ILE A 270 29.33 5.88 -14.22
CA ILE A 270 29.47 5.51 -15.63
C ILE A 270 30.89 4.97 -15.88
N ALA A 271 31.00 3.75 -16.42
CA ALA A 271 32.29 3.14 -16.75
C ALA A 271 32.84 3.65 -18.10
N ALA A 272 31.96 4.10 -19.01
CA ALA A 272 32.33 4.65 -20.31
C ALA A 272 32.87 6.09 -20.17
N SER A 273 34.19 6.27 -20.26
CA SER A 273 34.82 7.60 -20.19
C SER A 273 34.29 8.57 -21.26
N PHE A 274 34.01 8.08 -22.47
CA PHE A 274 33.45 8.89 -23.57
C PHE A 274 32.02 9.39 -23.32
N CYS A 275 31.34 8.92 -22.26
CA CYS A 275 30.03 9.42 -21.83
C CYS A 275 30.09 10.35 -20.62
N GLN A 276 31.28 10.61 -20.07
CA GLN A 276 31.48 11.55 -18.97
C GLN A 276 31.34 13.00 -19.47
N GLY A 277 30.83 13.91 -18.62
CA GLY A 277 30.68 15.33 -18.96
C GLY A 277 29.39 15.70 -19.70
N LEU A 278 28.47 14.76 -19.93
CA LEU A 278 27.19 14.98 -20.62
C LEU A 278 26.04 15.43 -19.71
N GLY A 279 26.36 15.92 -18.50
CA GLY A 279 25.38 16.40 -17.52
C GLY A 279 24.82 15.33 -16.57
N TYR A 280 25.36 14.10 -16.59
CA TYR A 280 25.02 13.05 -15.63
C TYR A 280 26.23 12.16 -15.34
N THR A 281 26.28 11.56 -14.14
CA THR A 281 27.45 10.82 -13.64
C THR A 281 27.16 9.37 -13.27
N SER A 282 25.88 9.00 -13.17
CA SER A 282 25.45 7.70 -12.69
C SER A 282 24.44 7.07 -13.65
N SER A 283 24.52 5.75 -13.79
CA SER A 283 23.63 4.96 -14.63
C SER A 283 23.22 3.66 -13.94
N PRO A 284 21.99 3.16 -14.15
CA PRO A 284 21.62 1.79 -13.81
C PRO A 284 22.35 0.75 -14.68
N HIS A 285 22.93 1.16 -15.82
CA HIS A 285 23.68 0.31 -16.72
C HIS A 285 25.06 0.94 -17.03
N PRO A 286 25.97 1.01 -16.04
CA PRO A 286 27.26 1.70 -16.19
C PRO A 286 28.14 1.13 -17.31
N SER A 287 27.92 -0.14 -17.69
CA SER A 287 28.65 -0.88 -18.73
C SER A 287 27.87 -1.05 -20.04
N GLY A 288 26.76 -0.33 -20.22
CA GLY A 288 25.89 -0.44 -21.39
C GLY A 288 24.54 -1.11 -21.09
N ALA A 289 23.47 -0.50 -21.58
CA ALA A 289 22.11 -1.01 -21.50
C ALA A 289 21.91 -2.20 -22.45
N GLN A 290 20.89 -3.00 -22.19
CA GLN A 290 20.63 -4.22 -22.95
C GLN A 290 20.52 -3.93 -24.47
N GLY A 291 21.37 -4.60 -25.26
CA GLY A 291 21.43 -4.43 -26.72
C GLY A 291 22.45 -3.40 -27.21
N PHE A 292 23.18 -2.73 -26.31
CA PHE A 292 24.24 -1.80 -26.64
C PHE A 292 25.56 -2.24 -26.00
N THR A 293 26.55 -2.55 -26.83
CA THR A 293 27.93 -2.78 -26.39
C THR A 293 28.69 -1.46 -26.44
N LEU A 294 29.45 -1.12 -25.39
CA LEU A 294 30.13 0.18 -25.31
C LEU A 294 31.22 0.37 -26.37
N GLN A 295 31.87 -0.69 -26.83
CA GLN A 295 32.95 -0.57 -27.82
C GLN A 295 32.45 -0.04 -29.19
N PRO A 296 31.44 -0.64 -29.85
CA PRO A 296 30.85 -0.06 -31.06
C PRO A 296 30.30 1.36 -30.85
N ILE A 297 29.73 1.62 -29.67
CA ILE A 297 29.19 2.93 -29.34
C ILE A 297 30.30 3.98 -29.23
N GLY A 298 31.40 3.66 -28.55
CA GLY A 298 32.58 4.51 -28.45
C GLY A 298 33.16 4.84 -29.83
N GLN A 299 33.29 3.85 -30.71
CA GLN A 299 33.78 4.05 -32.08
C GLN A 299 32.91 5.03 -32.88
N ILE A 300 31.59 5.01 -32.69
CA ILE A 300 30.66 5.96 -33.31
C ILE A 300 30.83 7.35 -32.70
N VAL A 301 30.91 7.46 -31.37
CA VAL A 301 31.11 8.74 -30.67
C VAL A 301 32.43 9.41 -31.08
N GLU A 302 33.51 8.62 -31.19
CA GLU A 302 34.84 9.07 -31.61
C GLU A 302 34.89 9.60 -33.05
N THR A 303 33.91 9.24 -33.90
CA THR A 303 33.84 9.82 -35.24
C THR A 303 33.53 11.32 -35.24
N ALA A 304 32.95 11.84 -34.15
CA ALA A 304 32.53 13.23 -34.01
C ALA A 304 31.70 13.74 -35.21
N CYS A 305 30.95 12.86 -35.87
CA CYS A 305 30.18 13.16 -37.08
C CYS A 305 29.02 14.14 -36.88
N SER A 306 28.62 14.35 -35.62
CA SER A 306 27.60 15.31 -35.22
C SER A 306 27.98 15.89 -33.86
N PRO A 307 27.72 17.18 -33.59
CA PRO A 307 27.89 17.74 -32.24
C PRO A 307 27.04 17.02 -31.18
N ASN A 308 25.98 16.31 -31.60
CA ASN A 308 25.08 15.59 -30.70
C ASN A 308 25.31 14.08 -30.68
N VAL A 309 26.33 13.56 -31.37
CA VAL A 309 26.57 12.12 -31.46
C VAL A 309 26.81 11.51 -30.08
N ALA A 310 27.62 12.16 -29.24
CA ALA A 310 27.88 11.72 -27.87
C ALA A 310 26.61 11.74 -27.02
N THR A 311 25.85 12.84 -27.06
CA THR A 311 24.60 13.01 -26.32
C THR A 311 23.58 11.93 -26.67
N LEU A 312 23.36 11.67 -27.96
CA LEU A 312 22.42 10.63 -28.41
C LEU A 312 22.89 9.24 -28.00
N MET A 313 24.13 8.89 -28.35
CA MET A 313 24.67 7.55 -28.16
C MET A 313 24.76 7.18 -26.69
N CYS A 314 25.23 8.10 -25.84
CA CYS A 314 25.35 7.87 -24.41
C CYS A 314 24.00 7.85 -23.69
N ARG A 315 23.03 8.70 -24.03
CA ARG A 315 21.70 8.65 -23.39
C ARG A 315 20.89 7.41 -23.76
N VAL A 316 21.17 6.80 -24.92
CA VAL A 316 20.58 5.52 -25.33
C VAL A 316 21.33 4.33 -24.71
N ALA A 317 22.66 4.31 -24.82
CA ALA A 317 23.46 3.16 -24.41
C ALA A 317 23.77 3.14 -22.91
N VAL A 318 23.86 4.28 -22.25
CA VAL A 318 24.18 4.43 -20.82
C VAL A 318 23.24 5.47 -20.21
N PRO A 319 21.94 5.14 -20.04
CA PRO A 319 20.94 6.13 -19.64
C PRO A 319 21.20 6.66 -18.23
N GLU A 320 20.77 7.88 -17.98
CA GLU A 320 20.85 8.55 -16.69
C GLU A 320 20.06 7.79 -15.60
N CYS A 321 20.64 7.75 -14.40
CA CYS A 321 19.97 7.25 -13.20
C CYS A 321 18.94 8.26 -12.68
N SER A 322 17.69 7.83 -12.44
CA SER A 322 16.66 8.61 -11.76
C SER A 322 16.03 7.79 -10.64
N SER A 323 15.83 8.40 -9.47
CA SER A 323 15.37 7.77 -8.22
C SER A 323 13.84 7.77 -8.06
N GLY A 324 13.08 8.18 -9.07
CA GLY A 324 11.62 8.21 -9.07
C GLY A 324 11.02 7.58 -10.32
N ASP A 325 9.84 6.99 -10.17
CA ASP A 325 8.98 6.59 -11.28
C ASP A 325 8.69 7.86 -12.12
N ASP A 326 9.02 7.82 -13.41
CA ASP A 326 8.72 8.83 -14.44
C ASP A 326 9.68 10.03 -14.66
N SER A 327 10.95 9.81 -15.04
CA SER A 327 11.72 10.77 -15.89
C SER A 327 13.08 10.29 -16.43
N ARG A 328 13.23 9.06 -16.97
CA ARG A 328 14.40 8.79 -17.85
C ARG A 328 14.19 9.60 -19.14
N VAL A 329 14.70 10.82 -19.19
CA VAL A 329 14.53 11.72 -20.34
C VAL A 329 15.30 11.11 -21.52
N LYS A 330 14.56 10.36 -22.36
CA LYS A 330 15.08 9.76 -23.59
C LYS A 330 15.39 10.87 -24.60
N PRO A 331 16.32 10.65 -25.55
CA PRO A 331 16.49 11.56 -26.67
C PRO A 331 15.26 11.57 -27.57
N CYS A 332 14.98 12.71 -28.18
CA CYS A 332 13.86 12.86 -29.09
C CYS A 332 14.11 12.15 -30.42
N ARG A 333 13.02 11.73 -31.09
CA ARG A 333 13.06 11.21 -32.46
C ARG A 333 13.77 12.19 -33.41
N SER A 334 13.47 13.49 -33.29
CA SER A 334 14.11 14.57 -34.07
C SER A 334 15.64 14.58 -33.94
N LEU A 335 16.15 14.45 -32.70
CA LEU A 335 17.58 14.39 -32.41
C LEU A 335 18.23 13.15 -33.04
N CYS A 336 17.58 11.99 -32.90
CA CYS A 336 18.08 10.74 -33.44
C CYS A 336 18.19 10.76 -34.96
N GLU A 337 17.13 11.19 -35.65
CA GLU A 337 17.12 11.27 -37.11
C GLU A 337 18.14 12.27 -37.65
N LYS A 338 18.34 13.39 -36.94
CA LYS A 338 19.35 14.38 -37.29
C LYS A 338 20.76 13.79 -37.22
N VAL A 339 21.14 13.18 -36.08
CA VAL A 339 22.45 12.56 -35.91
C VAL A 339 22.65 11.40 -36.88
N LYS A 340 21.64 10.56 -37.09
CA LYS A 340 21.70 9.43 -38.03
C LYS A 340 22.04 9.89 -39.44
N ARG A 341 21.41 10.98 -39.90
CA ARG A 341 21.69 11.60 -41.21
C ARG A 341 23.08 12.22 -41.28
N GLU A 342 23.47 13.00 -40.27
CA GLU A 342 24.80 13.65 -40.20
C GLU A 342 25.94 12.62 -40.18
N CYS A 343 25.71 11.46 -39.58
CA CYS A 343 26.73 10.44 -39.41
C CYS A 343 26.81 9.40 -40.54
N GLU A 344 25.85 9.36 -41.46
CA GLU A 344 25.73 8.30 -42.47
C GLU A 344 27.00 8.13 -43.33
N SER A 345 27.53 9.23 -43.88
CA SER A 345 28.72 9.23 -44.75
C SER A 345 29.98 8.82 -43.98
N THR A 346 30.17 9.36 -42.79
CA THR A 346 31.32 9.11 -41.92
C THR A 346 31.35 7.66 -41.44
N LEU A 347 30.21 7.11 -41.03
CA LEU A 347 30.10 5.71 -40.61
C LEU A 347 30.39 4.77 -41.79
N ARG A 348 29.84 5.05 -42.97
CA ARG A 348 30.13 4.28 -44.18
C ARG A 348 31.62 4.30 -44.53
N ALA A 349 32.27 5.47 -44.47
CA ALA A 349 33.70 5.62 -44.74
C ALA A 349 34.57 4.84 -43.73
N LYS A 350 34.17 4.82 -42.46
CA LYS A 350 34.86 4.07 -41.38
C LYS A 350 34.43 2.61 -41.26
N ARG A 351 33.56 2.12 -42.15
CA ARG A 351 32.97 0.75 -42.10
C ARG A 351 32.29 0.44 -40.77
N LEU A 352 31.71 1.45 -40.13
CA LEU A 352 30.90 1.32 -38.94
C LEU A 352 29.42 1.26 -39.34
N SER A 353 28.63 0.49 -38.60
CA SER A 353 27.19 0.38 -38.81
C SER A 353 26.42 1.14 -37.73
N TRP A 354 25.28 1.71 -38.11
CA TRP A 354 24.34 2.27 -37.15
C TRP A 354 23.82 1.16 -36.21
N PRO A 355 23.69 1.40 -34.89
CA PRO A 355 23.22 0.38 -33.97
C PRO A 355 21.81 -0.10 -34.32
N SER A 356 21.63 -1.39 -34.63
CA SER A 356 20.34 -1.96 -35.06
C SER A 356 19.24 -1.85 -34.00
N LYS A 357 19.62 -1.75 -32.73
CA LYS A 357 18.71 -1.54 -31.59
C LYS A 357 18.28 -0.08 -31.42
N LEU A 358 18.93 0.87 -32.10
CA LEU A 358 18.54 2.28 -32.09
C LEU A 358 17.66 2.60 -33.32
N GLN A 359 16.37 2.33 -33.17
CA GLN A 359 15.33 2.72 -34.13
C GLN A 359 14.78 4.09 -33.73
N CYS A 360 15.07 5.14 -34.49
CA CYS A 360 14.68 6.51 -34.15
C CYS A 360 13.16 6.67 -34.08
N GLU A 361 12.41 5.88 -34.85
CA GLU A 361 10.96 5.82 -34.84
C GLU A 361 10.40 5.33 -33.49
N SER A 362 11.19 4.66 -32.66
CA SER A 362 10.76 4.23 -31.32
C SER A 362 10.93 5.28 -30.22
N LEU A 363 11.54 6.43 -30.55
CA LEU A 363 11.81 7.51 -29.61
C LEU A 363 10.65 8.51 -29.51
N PRO A 364 10.48 9.17 -28.35
CA PRO A 364 9.41 10.15 -28.13
C PRO A 364 9.59 11.42 -28.97
N GLU A 365 8.48 12.11 -29.23
CA GLU A 365 8.44 13.38 -29.96
C GLU A 365 8.53 14.61 -29.04
N SER A 366 8.01 14.51 -27.81
CA SER A 366 8.01 15.57 -26.79
C SER A 366 8.48 15.04 -25.43
N ASN A 367 8.76 15.94 -24.47
CA ASN A 367 9.27 15.62 -23.13
C ASN A 367 10.55 14.75 -23.16
N CYS A 368 11.49 15.13 -24.02
CA CYS A 368 12.68 14.37 -24.37
C CYS A 368 13.89 15.28 -24.59
N VAL A 369 15.10 14.71 -24.61
CA VAL A 369 16.34 15.46 -24.86
C VAL A 369 16.44 15.82 -26.33
N GLN A 370 16.43 17.12 -26.59
CA GLN A 370 16.59 17.73 -27.91
C GLN A 370 18.07 18.03 -28.20
N VAL A 371 18.35 18.60 -29.37
CA VAL A 371 19.68 19.09 -29.79
C VAL A 371 20.28 19.97 -28.69
N SER A 372 21.48 19.64 -28.22
CA SER A 372 22.29 20.55 -27.43
C SER A 372 22.60 21.75 -28.33
N ILE A 373 21.97 22.89 -28.07
CA ILE A 373 22.39 24.15 -28.70
C ILE A 373 23.77 24.44 -28.12
N ASP A 374 24.80 24.41 -28.96
CA ASP A 374 26.12 24.87 -28.58
C ASP A 374 26.01 26.30 -28.02
N VAL A 375 26.27 26.47 -26.72
CA VAL A 375 26.49 27.78 -26.06
C VAL A 375 27.87 28.32 -26.47
N LYS A 376 28.22 28.17 -27.76
CA LYS A 376 29.42 28.70 -28.39
C LYS A 376 29.12 29.82 -29.39
N LEU A 377 27.88 30.29 -29.43
CA LEU A 377 27.45 31.50 -30.15
C LEU A 377 27.09 32.68 -29.22
N ILE A 378 27.38 32.60 -27.91
CA ILE A 378 27.23 33.74 -26.97
C ILE A 378 28.60 34.26 -26.49
N SER A 379 29.63 34.20 -27.34
CA SER A 379 30.93 34.82 -27.03
C SER A 379 31.50 35.71 -28.13
N GLU A 380 30.74 36.02 -29.20
CA GLU A 380 31.14 36.99 -30.23
C GLU A 380 30.26 38.26 -30.23
N GLU A 381 29.11 38.30 -29.53
CA GLU A 381 28.29 39.53 -29.41
C GLU A 381 28.65 40.40 -28.19
N PHE A 382 29.54 39.95 -27.28
CA PHE A 382 29.98 40.75 -26.13
C PHE A 382 31.20 41.64 -26.41
N LEU A 383 31.79 41.58 -27.61
CA LEU A 383 32.89 42.46 -28.02
C LEU A 383 32.47 43.64 -28.90
N VAL A 384 31.18 43.77 -29.24
CA VAL A 384 30.67 44.93 -30.00
C VAL A 384 30.11 46.03 -29.07
N PHE A 385 29.91 45.75 -27.78
CA PHE A 385 29.40 46.74 -26.80
C PHE A 385 30.47 47.39 -25.91
N ALA A 386 31.76 47.12 -26.13
CA ALA A 386 32.86 47.74 -25.35
C ALA A 386 33.63 48.85 -26.09
N PHE A 387 33.27 49.17 -27.34
CA PHE A 387 33.74 50.37 -28.03
C PHE A 387 32.61 50.90 -28.91
N THR A 388 31.71 51.70 -28.31
CA THR A 388 31.00 52.88 -28.86
C THR A 388 29.78 53.16 -27.97
N PHE A 389 29.99 53.79 -26.81
CA PHE A 389 29.26 54.96 -26.31
C PHE A 389 29.84 55.41 -24.97
#